data_AF-A0A3M1C3C1-F1
#
_entry.id   AF-A0A3M1C3C1-F1
#
_cell.length_a   1.000
_cell.length_b   1.000
_cell.length_c   1.000
_cell.angle_alpha   90.00
_cell.angle_beta   90.00
_cell.angle_gamma   90.00
#
_symmetry.space_group_name_H-M   'P 1'
#
loop_
_entity.id
_entity.type
_entity.pdbx_description
1 polymer ?
#
loop_
_entity_poly.entity_id
_entity_poly.type
_entity_poly.pdbx_seq_one_letter_code
_entity_poly.pdbx_strand_id
1 'polypeptide(L)'
;MQKLIQVIKNQEKVLGLNKRNVFFVKALNRRSDFPLANDKILAKNFFESIDVPVAKTFFTLNSLFEISKIYEDLKKLPGFVIKPANGSQGNGILVIKGFENDQYVTVSGRTISPKGMQYELSSILFGKYSLGRPDSVLIEERLIPDEEICFGVNLGLPDIRLIFIKEKLKASMLRLPTQESKGKANLHQGGIGVGIDLDTGTTSHAYYKGRYISYHPESGCSLIDHQIPMWKELVSFAEEIAKKSPLKFIGLDATLDRNRGPVFIEMNARPGLEIQNVNYRGIMDE
;
A
#
# COMPACT_ATOMS: atom_id res chain seq x y z
N MET A 1 -5.17 -19.22 -33.73
CA MET A 1 -3.73 -19.57 -33.64
C MET A 1 -2.90 -18.48 -32.93
N GLN A 2 -2.93 -17.22 -33.37
CA GLN A 2 -2.18 -16.11 -32.71
C GLN A 2 -2.53 -15.89 -31.22
N LYS A 3 -3.83 -15.88 -30.85
CA LYS A 3 -4.26 -15.79 -29.45
C LYS A 3 -3.74 -16.95 -28.58
N LEU A 4 -3.70 -18.18 -29.12
CA LEU A 4 -3.20 -19.36 -28.41
C LEU A 4 -1.68 -19.30 -28.19
N ILE A 5 -0.94 -18.86 -29.22
CA ILE A 5 0.52 -18.64 -29.11
C ILE A 5 0.81 -17.55 -28.07
N GLN A 6 0.02 -16.49 -28.04
CA GLN A 6 0.16 -15.43 -27.02
C GLN A 6 -0.10 -15.95 -25.61
N VAL A 7 -1.13 -16.79 -25.43
CA VAL A 7 -1.42 -17.42 -24.13
C VAL A 7 -0.26 -18.32 -23.68
N ILE A 8 0.27 -19.15 -24.57
CA ILE A 8 1.40 -20.05 -24.26
C ILE A 8 2.66 -19.23 -23.90
N LYS A 9 2.98 -18.20 -24.70
CA LYS A 9 4.10 -17.29 -24.39
C LYS A 9 3.91 -16.58 -23.04
N ASN A 10 2.68 -16.18 -22.71
CA ASN A 10 2.38 -15.56 -21.42
C ASN A 10 2.51 -16.55 -20.25
N GLN A 11 2.18 -17.83 -20.44
CA GLN A 11 2.30 -18.85 -19.39
C GLN A 11 3.75 -19.05 -18.92
N GLU A 12 4.71 -19.08 -19.84
CA GLU A 12 6.13 -19.23 -19.51
C GLU A 12 6.66 -18.06 -18.66
N LYS A 13 5.97 -16.92 -18.73
CA LYS A 13 6.31 -15.67 -18.04
C LYS A 13 5.66 -15.55 -16.67
N VAL A 14 4.72 -16.45 -16.32
CA VAL A 14 4.05 -16.45 -15.02
C VAL A 14 5.01 -16.91 -13.93
N LEU A 15 5.27 -16.01 -12.98
CA LEU A 15 6.07 -16.28 -11.81
C LEU A 15 5.22 -16.99 -10.75
N GLY A 16 5.63 -18.18 -10.34
CA GLY A 16 5.07 -18.87 -9.17
C GLY A 16 5.72 -18.42 -7.85
N LEU A 17 5.03 -18.59 -6.72
CA LEU A 17 5.52 -18.15 -5.40
C LEU A 17 6.86 -18.78 -5.00
N ASN A 18 7.06 -20.08 -5.28
CA ASN A 18 8.32 -20.76 -5.00
C ASN A 18 9.47 -20.19 -5.85
N LYS A 19 9.23 -20.01 -7.15
CA LYS A 19 10.20 -19.43 -8.08
C LYS A 19 10.54 -17.98 -7.67
N ARG A 20 9.54 -17.16 -7.31
CA ARG A 20 9.73 -15.82 -6.76
C ARG A 20 10.64 -15.83 -5.53
N ASN A 21 10.34 -16.69 -4.56
CA ASN A 21 11.09 -16.71 -3.30
C ASN A 21 12.55 -17.11 -3.50
N VAL A 22 12.83 -18.08 -4.39
CA VAL A 22 14.18 -18.59 -4.62
C VAL A 22 14.96 -17.66 -5.55
N PHE A 23 14.43 -17.38 -6.74
CA PHE A 23 15.19 -16.75 -7.84
C PHE A 23 15.11 -15.21 -7.86
N PHE A 24 14.21 -14.61 -7.10
CA PHE A 24 14.06 -13.15 -7.07
C PHE A 24 14.29 -12.63 -5.66
N VAL A 25 13.47 -13.02 -4.69
CA VAL A 25 13.59 -12.54 -3.31
C VAL A 25 14.95 -12.90 -2.70
N LYS A 26 15.32 -14.18 -2.67
CA LYS A 26 16.59 -14.60 -2.04
C LYS A 26 17.81 -14.29 -2.89
N ALA A 27 17.69 -14.39 -4.21
CA ALA A 27 18.81 -14.21 -5.12
C ALA A 27 19.17 -12.73 -5.35
N LEU A 28 18.18 -11.82 -5.32
CA LEU A 28 18.37 -10.41 -5.65
C LEU A 28 18.39 -9.50 -4.41
N ASN A 29 17.89 -9.95 -3.25
CA ASN A 29 17.90 -9.16 -2.01
C ASN A 29 18.77 -9.84 -0.95
N ARG A 30 19.77 -9.12 -0.41
CA ARG A 30 20.55 -9.62 0.73
C ARG A 30 19.70 -9.59 1.98
N ARG A 31 19.91 -10.56 2.88
CA ARG A 31 19.14 -10.66 4.14
C ARG A 31 19.25 -9.40 5.01
N SER A 32 20.40 -8.74 4.99
CA SER A 32 20.66 -7.47 5.69
C SER A 32 19.74 -6.32 5.24
N ASP A 33 19.19 -6.40 4.03
CA ASP A 33 18.47 -5.29 3.40
C ASP A 33 16.94 -5.44 3.60
N PHE A 34 16.46 -6.60 4.08
CA PHE A 34 15.04 -6.83 4.36
C PHE A 34 14.43 -5.88 5.40
N PRO A 35 15.13 -5.44 6.47
CA PRO A 35 14.59 -4.47 7.41
C PRO A 35 14.06 -3.20 6.73
N LEU A 36 14.72 -2.75 5.66
CA LEU A 36 14.31 -1.55 4.93
C LEU A 36 12.88 -1.66 4.34
N ALA A 37 12.44 -2.86 3.96
CA ALA A 37 11.07 -3.08 3.46
C ALA A 37 10.11 -3.63 4.52
N ASN A 38 10.61 -4.24 5.59
CA ASN A 38 9.72 -4.80 6.62
C ASN A 38 9.30 -3.75 7.66
N ASP A 39 10.11 -2.71 7.84
CA ASP A 39 9.87 -1.64 8.79
C ASP A 39 9.42 -0.36 8.05
N LYS A 40 8.20 0.08 8.29
CA LYS A 40 7.62 1.27 7.65
C LYS A 40 8.35 2.56 8.01
N ILE A 41 8.97 2.64 9.19
CA ILE A 41 9.73 3.82 9.61
C ILE A 41 11.04 3.87 8.80
N LEU A 42 11.73 2.74 8.65
CA LEU A 42 12.95 2.67 7.84
C LEU A 42 12.66 2.97 6.36
N ALA A 43 11.61 2.37 5.80
CA ALA A 43 11.20 2.63 4.42
C ALA A 43 10.91 4.13 4.20
N LYS A 44 10.20 4.74 5.15
CA LYS A 44 9.84 6.16 5.09
C LYS A 44 11.06 7.07 5.16
N ASN A 45 11.93 6.87 6.14
CA ASN A 45 13.16 7.65 6.27
C ASN A 45 14.02 7.56 5.00
N PHE A 46 14.03 6.39 4.35
CA PHE A 46 14.69 6.22 3.07
C PHE A 46 14.03 7.05 1.97
N PHE A 47 12.70 7.01 1.82
CA PHE A 47 11.98 7.86 0.86
C PHE A 47 12.26 9.35 1.09
N GLU A 48 12.19 9.82 2.34
CA GLU A 48 12.49 11.22 2.69
C GLU A 48 13.94 11.61 2.36
N SER A 49 14.90 10.71 2.58
CA SER A 49 16.32 10.96 2.26
C SER A 49 16.62 11.13 0.78
N ILE A 50 15.66 10.78 -0.09
CA ILE A 50 15.77 10.88 -1.54
C ILE A 50 14.67 11.77 -2.13
N ASP A 51 14.07 12.63 -1.31
CA ASP A 51 13.04 13.61 -1.70
C ASP A 51 11.78 13.01 -2.34
N VAL A 52 11.49 11.75 -2.04
CA VAL A 52 10.24 11.09 -2.46
C VAL A 52 9.10 11.51 -1.53
N PRO A 53 7.95 11.96 -2.06
CA PRO A 53 6.83 12.37 -1.24
C PRO A 53 6.27 11.23 -0.37
N VAL A 54 6.11 11.51 0.91
CA VAL A 54 5.51 10.62 1.90
C VAL A 54 4.53 11.37 2.80
N ALA A 55 3.68 10.62 3.50
CA ALA A 55 2.81 11.22 4.51
C ALA A 55 3.64 11.90 5.62
N LYS A 56 3.31 13.08 6.12
CA LYS A 56 3.99 13.66 7.29
C LYS A 56 3.88 12.74 8.51
N THR A 57 5.01 12.38 9.11
CA THR A 57 5.05 11.73 10.43
C THR A 57 4.78 12.78 11.51
N PHE A 58 3.79 12.53 12.37
CA PHE A 58 3.60 13.32 13.58
C PHE A 58 4.41 12.76 14.74
N PHE A 59 4.34 11.45 14.95
CA PHE A 59 5.02 10.78 16.06
C PHE A 59 5.46 9.37 15.68
N THR A 60 6.59 8.96 16.26
CA THR A 60 7.05 7.59 16.30
C THR A 60 7.23 7.21 17.76
N LEU A 61 6.63 6.10 18.20
CA LEU A 61 6.69 5.63 19.58
C LEU A 61 7.38 4.29 19.67
N ASN A 62 8.31 4.17 20.60
CA ASN A 62 9.06 2.93 20.85
C ASN A 62 8.83 2.38 22.27
N SER A 63 8.12 3.12 23.13
CA SER A 63 7.89 2.73 24.52
C SER A 63 6.56 3.25 25.07
N LEU A 64 6.05 2.61 26.12
CA LEU A 64 4.81 3.01 26.79
C LEU A 64 4.90 4.41 27.41
N PHE A 65 6.09 4.82 27.84
CA PHE A 65 6.31 6.14 28.46
C PHE A 65 6.04 7.27 27.46
N GLU A 66 6.37 7.07 26.18
CA GLU A 66 6.16 8.06 25.12
C GLU A 66 4.67 8.31 24.85
N ILE A 67 3.78 7.32 25.08
CA ILE A 67 2.33 7.48 24.91
C ILE A 67 1.80 8.63 25.78
N SER A 68 2.28 8.73 27.02
CA SER A 68 1.83 9.76 27.96
C SER A 68 2.23 11.17 27.53
N LYS A 69 3.35 11.30 26.81
CA LYS A 69 3.91 12.60 26.38
C LYS A 69 3.14 13.22 25.22
N ILE A 70 2.62 12.39 24.33
CA ILE A 70 1.96 12.86 23.10
C ILE A 70 0.45 13.03 23.25
N TYR A 71 -0.12 12.62 24.39
CA TYR A 71 -1.55 12.45 24.55
C TYR A 71 -2.35 13.75 24.33
N GLU A 72 -1.88 14.89 24.85
CA GLU A 72 -2.55 16.17 24.64
C GLU A 72 -2.35 16.71 23.23
N ASP A 73 -1.24 16.39 22.57
CA ASP A 73 -0.98 16.82 21.20
C ASP A 73 -1.77 15.99 20.18
N LEU A 74 -1.99 14.70 20.45
CA LEU A 74 -2.84 13.83 19.62
C LEU A 74 -4.25 14.39 19.45
N LYS A 75 -4.84 14.96 20.52
CA LYS A 75 -6.20 15.52 20.50
C LYS A 75 -6.32 16.75 19.59
N LYS A 76 -5.22 17.46 19.37
CA LYS A 76 -5.18 18.70 18.57
C LYS A 76 -5.02 18.40 17.08
N LEU A 77 -4.68 17.17 16.71
CA LEU A 77 -4.52 16.80 15.31
C LEU A 77 -5.88 16.78 14.60
N PRO A 78 -5.97 17.31 13.36
CA PRO A 78 -7.22 17.34 12.59
C PRO A 78 -7.66 15.96 12.08
N GLY A 79 -6.84 14.93 12.29
CA GLY A 79 -7.01 13.57 11.81
C GLY A 79 -5.65 12.93 11.54
N PHE A 80 -5.54 11.62 11.75
CA PHE A 80 -4.26 10.89 11.64
C PHE A 80 -4.47 9.39 11.44
N VAL A 81 -3.42 8.71 11.00
CA VAL A 81 -3.35 7.26 10.87
C VAL A 81 -2.37 6.73 11.90
N ILE A 82 -2.79 5.72 12.67
CA ILE A 82 -1.90 4.93 13.53
C ILE A 82 -1.64 3.61 12.82
N LYS A 83 -0.36 3.21 12.72
CA LYS A 83 0.02 1.91 12.17
C LYS A 83 1.20 1.28 12.92
N PRO A 84 1.25 -0.06 13.04
CA PRO A 84 2.46 -0.77 13.46
C PRO A 84 3.56 -0.65 12.39
N ALA A 85 4.80 -0.38 12.82
CA ALA A 85 5.93 -0.27 11.92
C ALA A 85 6.17 -1.60 11.17
N ASN A 86 6.09 -2.73 11.87
CA ASN A 86 6.37 -4.06 11.33
C ASN A 86 5.11 -4.93 11.07
N GLY A 87 3.91 -4.37 11.24
CA GLY A 87 2.66 -5.10 11.00
C GLY A 87 2.39 -5.41 9.53
N SER A 88 1.54 -6.41 9.26
CA SER A 88 1.24 -6.91 7.91
C SER A 88 -0.26 -6.91 7.57
N GLN A 89 -0.57 -6.95 6.27
CA GLN A 89 -1.94 -7.08 5.72
C GLN A 89 -2.93 -5.99 6.14
N GLY A 90 -2.42 -4.80 6.48
CA GLY A 90 -3.25 -3.69 6.99
C GLY A 90 -3.90 -3.98 8.34
N ASN A 91 -3.37 -4.93 9.13
CA ASN A 91 -3.81 -5.16 10.49
C ASN A 91 -3.15 -4.14 11.43
N GLY A 92 -3.90 -3.70 12.45
CA GLY A 92 -3.44 -2.68 13.39
C GLY A 92 -3.42 -1.26 12.83
N ILE A 93 -3.92 -1.04 11.61
CA ILE A 93 -4.12 0.30 11.07
C ILE A 93 -5.42 0.87 11.64
N LEU A 94 -5.32 2.03 12.27
CA LEU A 94 -6.46 2.78 12.81
C LEU A 94 -6.47 4.18 12.20
N VAL A 95 -7.55 4.55 11.53
CA VAL A 95 -7.69 5.84 10.87
C VAL A 95 -8.64 6.72 11.69
N ILE A 96 -8.08 7.78 12.27
CA ILE A 96 -8.77 8.75 13.12
C ILE A 96 -9.15 9.95 12.27
N LYS A 97 -10.45 10.27 12.28
CA LYS A 97 -11.03 11.45 11.63
C LYS A 97 -10.79 12.71 12.46
N GLY A 98 -10.79 12.60 13.79
CA GLY A 98 -10.57 13.74 14.69
C GLY A 98 -10.86 13.39 16.16
N PHE A 99 -10.92 14.40 17.00
CA PHE A 99 -11.27 14.30 18.42
C PHE A 99 -12.48 15.20 18.72
N GLU A 100 -13.59 14.60 19.15
CA GLU A 100 -14.88 15.26 19.36
C GLU A 100 -15.55 14.69 20.63
N ASN A 101 -16.18 15.54 21.43
CA ASN A 101 -16.90 15.13 22.66
C ASN A 101 -16.04 14.24 23.59
N ASP A 102 -14.77 14.60 23.79
CA ASP A 102 -13.78 13.84 24.56
C ASP A 102 -13.49 12.41 24.06
N GLN A 103 -13.76 12.14 22.78
CA GLN A 103 -13.52 10.85 22.14
C GLN A 103 -12.74 11.02 20.83
N TYR A 104 -11.87 10.06 20.52
CA TYR A 104 -11.33 9.91 19.17
C TYR A 104 -12.41 9.30 18.27
N VAL A 105 -12.64 9.89 17.10
CA VAL A 105 -13.62 9.40 16.13
C VAL A 105 -12.88 8.75 14.96
N THR A 106 -13.18 7.49 14.65
CA THR A 106 -12.62 6.83 13.46
C THR A 106 -13.37 7.25 12.20
N VAL A 107 -12.78 7.01 11.02
CA VAL A 107 -13.47 7.22 9.73
C VAL A 107 -14.72 6.36 9.55
N SER A 108 -14.84 5.26 10.29
CA SER A 108 -16.04 4.41 10.30
C SER A 108 -17.13 4.89 11.27
N GLY A 109 -16.93 6.03 11.96
CA GLY A 109 -17.84 6.55 12.98
C GLY A 109 -17.75 5.87 14.35
N ARG A 110 -16.82 4.92 14.54
CA ARG A 110 -16.57 4.33 15.87
C ARG A 110 -15.89 5.36 16.75
N THR A 111 -16.31 5.48 18.00
CA THR A 111 -15.64 6.31 19.01
C THR A 111 -14.68 5.48 19.86
N ILE A 112 -13.57 6.09 20.27
CA ILE A 112 -12.53 5.49 21.10
C ILE A 112 -12.19 6.48 22.21
N SER A 113 -12.33 6.04 23.46
CA SER A 113 -11.97 6.88 24.60
C SER A 113 -10.46 7.09 24.68
N PRO A 114 -10.00 8.14 25.36
CA PRO A 114 -8.61 8.31 25.76
C PRO A 114 -7.89 7.04 26.25
N LYS A 115 -8.51 6.34 27.20
CA LYS A 115 -7.97 5.10 27.76
C LYS A 115 -7.97 3.97 26.72
N GLY A 116 -9.00 3.92 25.88
CA GLY A 116 -9.04 3.01 24.74
C GLY A 116 -7.90 3.27 23.75
N MET A 117 -7.61 4.53 23.45
CA MET A 117 -6.50 4.89 22.57
C MET A 117 -5.15 4.47 23.14
N GLN A 118 -4.92 4.70 24.44
CA GLN A 118 -3.72 4.21 25.12
C GLN A 118 -3.57 2.69 25.02
N TYR A 119 -4.68 1.95 25.15
CA TYR A 119 -4.68 0.49 24.99
C TYR A 119 -4.35 0.06 23.55
N GLU A 120 -4.88 0.71 22.53
CA GLU A 120 -4.56 0.41 21.12
C GLU A 120 -3.08 0.65 20.82
N LEU A 121 -2.53 1.79 21.27
CA LEU A 121 -1.11 2.13 21.13
C LEU A 121 -0.21 1.11 21.86
N SER A 122 -0.56 0.77 23.10
CA SER A 122 0.16 -0.24 23.88
C SER A 122 0.13 -1.61 23.21
N SER A 123 -1.02 -1.99 22.64
CA SER A 123 -1.19 -3.27 21.94
C SER A 123 -0.27 -3.40 20.73
N ILE A 124 -0.06 -2.30 19.99
CA ILE A 124 0.91 -2.26 18.89
C ILE A 124 2.33 -2.46 19.44
N LEU A 125 2.73 -1.69 20.46
CA LEU A 125 4.08 -1.79 21.05
C LEU A 125 4.41 -3.20 21.57
N PHE A 126 3.42 -3.88 22.15
CA PHE A 126 3.55 -5.28 22.61
C PHE A 126 3.50 -6.31 21.48
N GLY A 127 3.41 -5.88 20.22
CA GLY A 127 3.55 -6.78 19.08
C GLY A 127 2.29 -7.53 18.68
N LYS A 128 1.09 -7.06 19.07
CA LYS A 128 -0.19 -7.71 18.71
C LYS A 128 -0.31 -7.96 17.19
N TYR A 129 0.27 -7.08 16.38
CA TYR A 129 0.22 -7.16 14.91
C TYR A 129 1.54 -7.61 14.27
N SER A 130 2.54 -7.94 15.10
CA SER A 130 3.93 -8.20 14.68
C SER A 130 4.42 -9.54 15.24
N LEU A 131 3.53 -10.54 15.21
CA LEU A 131 3.77 -11.91 15.66
C LEU A 131 4.27 -12.02 17.11
N GLY A 132 3.78 -11.12 17.99
CA GLY A 132 4.16 -11.05 19.40
C GLY A 132 5.55 -10.48 19.66
N ARG A 133 6.24 -9.95 18.63
CA ARG A 133 7.52 -9.25 18.81
C ARG A 133 7.26 -7.77 19.10
N PRO A 134 8.02 -7.15 20.01
CA PRO A 134 7.95 -5.70 20.23
C PRO A 134 8.02 -4.94 18.91
N ASP A 135 7.22 -3.89 18.80
CA ASP A 135 7.10 -3.08 17.60
C ASP A 135 7.07 -1.59 17.96
N SER A 136 7.13 -0.74 16.94
CA SER A 136 6.99 0.70 17.07
C SER A 136 5.64 1.15 16.52
N VAL A 137 5.09 2.20 17.13
CA VAL A 137 3.91 2.89 16.61
C VAL A 137 4.37 4.00 15.69
N LEU A 138 3.79 4.06 14.50
CA LEU A 138 3.92 5.19 13.59
C LEU A 138 2.59 5.92 13.50
N ILE A 139 2.60 7.23 13.80
CA ILE A 139 1.45 8.12 13.74
C ILE A 139 1.71 9.18 12.66
N GLU A 140 0.88 9.17 11.62
CA GLU A 140 1.06 9.99 10.43
C GLU A 140 -0.19 10.81 10.13
N GLU A 141 -0.02 11.82 9.27
CA GLU A 141 -1.16 12.49 8.67
C GLU A 141 -2.08 11.51 7.92
N ARG A 142 -3.36 11.85 7.89
CA ARG A 142 -4.35 11.12 7.12
C ARG A 142 -4.38 11.65 5.69
N LEU A 143 -3.98 10.82 4.75
CA LEU A 143 -4.08 11.10 3.32
C LEU A 143 -5.56 11.18 2.89
N ILE A 144 -5.84 12.05 1.93
CA ILE A 144 -7.16 12.15 1.29
C ILE A 144 -6.99 11.71 -0.15
N PRO A 145 -7.59 10.58 -0.57
CA PRO A 145 -7.39 10.09 -1.92
C PRO A 145 -7.93 11.07 -2.96
N ASP A 146 -7.24 11.12 -4.09
CA ASP A 146 -7.71 11.73 -5.32
C ASP A 146 -8.98 10.99 -5.82
N GLU A 147 -9.98 11.75 -6.24
CA GLU A 147 -11.28 11.19 -6.66
C GLU A 147 -11.17 10.38 -7.95
N GLU A 148 -10.21 10.70 -8.81
CA GLU A 148 -9.96 10.01 -10.08
C GLU A 148 -9.50 8.55 -9.89
N ILE A 149 -8.87 8.23 -8.75
CA ILE A 149 -8.46 6.85 -8.41
C ILE A 149 -9.44 6.14 -7.47
N CYS A 150 -10.52 6.81 -7.06
CA CYS A 150 -11.55 6.26 -6.17
C CYS A 150 -12.71 5.60 -6.93
N PHE A 151 -12.92 5.93 -8.22
CA PHE A 151 -14.00 5.38 -9.05
C PHE A 151 -15.38 5.48 -8.37
N GLY A 152 -15.67 6.64 -7.79
CA GLY A 152 -16.95 6.92 -7.13
C GLY A 152 -17.14 6.27 -5.75
N VAL A 153 -16.08 5.70 -5.16
CA VAL A 153 -16.14 5.03 -3.85
C VAL A 153 -15.24 5.73 -2.83
N ASN A 154 -15.82 6.12 -1.69
CA ASN A 154 -15.10 6.76 -0.58
C ASN A 154 -15.04 5.84 0.64
N LEU A 155 -14.43 4.66 0.49
CA LEU A 155 -14.40 3.62 1.53
C LEU A 155 -13.03 3.39 2.16
N GLY A 156 -11.98 4.03 1.67
CA GLY A 156 -10.63 3.87 2.18
C GLY A 156 -9.62 4.60 1.33
N LEU A 157 -8.36 4.18 1.40
CA LEU A 157 -7.28 4.71 0.57
C LEU A 157 -6.99 3.69 -0.55
N PRO A 158 -7.36 3.98 -1.81
CA PRO A 158 -6.83 3.26 -2.96
C PRO A 158 -5.31 3.40 -3.00
N ASP A 159 -4.63 2.35 -3.44
CA ASP A 159 -3.19 2.39 -3.62
C ASP A 159 -2.79 1.81 -4.99
N ILE A 160 -1.65 2.24 -5.50
CA ILE A 160 -1.04 1.81 -6.73
C ILE A 160 0.18 0.98 -6.35
N ARG A 161 0.14 -0.31 -6.66
CA ARG A 161 1.26 -1.23 -6.50
C ARG A 161 2.08 -1.28 -7.77
N LEU A 162 3.38 -1.08 -7.63
CA LEU A 162 4.39 -1.22 -8.68
C LEU A 162 5.34 -2.36 -8.29
N ILE A 163 5.68 -3.26 -9.21
CA ILE A 163 6.68 -4.29 -8.98
C ILE A 163 7.90 -4.03 -9.85
N PHE A 164 9.06 -3.92 -9.19
CA PHE A 164 10.36 -3.78 -9.83
C PHE A 164 11.16 -5.07 -9.73
N ILE A 165 11.83 -5.40 -10.83
CA ILE A 165 12.90 -6.40 -10.86
C ILE A 165 14.16 -5.67 -11.30
N LYS A 166 15.15 -5.68 -10.42
CA LYS A 166 16.32 -4.80 -10.43
C LYS A 166 15.86 -3.35 -10.38
N GLU A 167 15.82 -2.70 -11.53
CA GLU A 167 15.45 -1.28 -11.69
C GLU A 167 14.41 -1.10 -12.80
N LYS A 168 13.89 -2.20 -13.35
CA LYS A 168 12.84 -2.18 -14.37
C LYS A 168 11.47 -2.38 -13.74
N LEU A 169 10.55 -1.47 -14.01
CA LEU A 169 9.13 -1.65 -13.71
C LEU A 169 8.57 -2.80 -14.55
N LYS A 170 8.03 -3.84 -13.90
CA LYS A 170 7.53 -5.05 -14.57
C LYS A 170 6.01 -5.16 -14.57
N ALA A 171 5.34 -4.60 -13.57
CA ALA A 171 3.88 -4.55 -13.49
C ALA A 171 3.41 -3.46 -12.56
N SER A 172 2.21 -2.95 -12.85
CA SER A 172 1.45 -2.07 -11.96
C SER A 172 0.00 -2.48 -11.84
N MET A 173 -0.62 -2.17 -10.71
CA MET A 173 -2.05 -2.24 -10.54
C MET A 173 -2.51 -1.19 -9.53
N LEU A 174 -3.69 -0.62 -9.77
CA LEU A 174 -4.47 0.06 -8.76
C LEU A 174 -5.21 -1.01 -7.92
N ARG A 175 -5.26 -0.81 -6.61
CA ARG A 175 -6.04 -1.62 -5.68
C ARG A 175 -7.12 -0.75 -5.07
N LEU A 176 -8.37 -1.10 -5.36
CA LEU A 176 -9.53 -0.37 -4.87
C LEU A 176 -10.09 -1.05 -3.61
N PRO A 177 -10.33 -0.28 -2.54
CA PRO A 177 -11.08 -0.76 -1.39
C PRO A 177 -12.57 -0.91 -1.74
N THR A 178 -13.20 -1.89 -1.14
CA THR A 178 -14.65 -2.18 -1.21
C THR A 178 -15.25 -2.21 0.19
N GLN A 179 -16.58 -2.26 0.29
CA GLN A 179 -17.27 -2.49 1.57
C GLN A 179 -16.85 -3.82 2.19
N GLU A 180 -16.71 -4.87 1.38
CA GLU A 180 -16.31 -6.20 1.83
C GLU A 180 -14.91 -6.20 2.44
N SER A 181 -13.99 -5.44 1.85
CA SER A 181 -12.65 -5.23 2.38
C SER A 181 -12.60 -4.35 3.62
N LYS A 182 -13.74 -3.80 4.05
CA LYS A 182 -13.86 -2.81 5.13
C LYS A 182 -12.94 -1.62 4.89
N GLY A 183 -12.85 -1.17 3.63
CA GLY A 183 -12.03 -0.04 3.26
C GLY A 183 -10.55 -0.31 3.03
N LYS A 184 -10.14 -1.58 2.85
CA LYS A 184 -8.74 -1.96 2.66
C LYS A 184 -8.45 -2.29 1.20
N ALA A 185 -7.38 -1.72 0.65
CA ALA A 185 -6.85 -2.04 -0.67
C ALA A 185 -6.11 -3.41 -0.71
N ASN A 186 -6.81 -4.48 -0.33
CA ASN A 186 -6.29 -5.84 -0.26
C ASN A 186 -7.20 -6.83 -1.01
N LEU A 187 -6.71 -7.37 -2.13
CA LEU A 187 -7.46 -8.30 -2.98
C LEU A 187 -7.92 -9.56 -2.23
N HIS A 188 -7.13 -10.07 -1.28
CA HIS A 188 -7.51 -11.24 -0.48
C HIS A 188 -8.64 -10.97 0.51
N GLN A 189 -8.90 -9.68 0.82
CA GLN A 189 -9.97 -9.24 1.69
C GLN A 189 -11.17 -8.71 0.90
N GLY A 190 -11.22 -8.92 -0.42
CA GLY A 190 -12.32 -8.44 -1.26
C GLY A 190 -12.06 -7.07 -1.89
N GLY A 191 -10.81 -6.59 -1.92
CA GLY A 191 -10.44 -5.47 -2.78
C GLY A 191 -10.45 -5.84 -4.26
N ILE A 192 -10.51 -4.83 -5.13
CA ILE A 192 -10.46 -5.01 -6.60
C ILE A 192 -9.05 -4.65 -7.07
N GLY A 193 -8.46 -5.46 -7.95
CA GLY A 193 -7.24 -5.09 -8.65
C GLY A 193 -7.57 -4.58 -10.05
N VAL A 194 -7.00 -3.45 -10.44
CA VAL A 194 -7.14 -2.86 -11.77
C VAL A 194 -5.76 -2.71 -12.39
N GLY A 195 -5.50 -3.39 -13.50
CA GLY A 195 -4.23 -3.33 -14.21
C GLY A 195 -4.02 -1.97 -14.86
N ILE A 196 -2.80 -1.46 -14.80
CA ILE A 196 -2.42 -0.16 -15.35
C ILE A 196 -1.35 -0.41 -16.41
N ASP A 197 -1.55 0.11 -17.61
CA ASP A 197 -0.53 0.11 -18.66
C ASP A 197 0.70 0.92 -18.23
N LEU A 198 1.89 0.35 -18.40
CA LEU A 198 3.13 0.94 -17.87
C LEU A 198 3.50 2.24 -18.59
N ASP A 199 3.27 2.31 -19.89
CA ASP A 199 3.71 3.41 -20.75
C ASP A 199 2.73 4.57 -20.70
N THR A 200 1.44 4.26 -20.75
CA THR A 200 0.39 5.29 -20.77
C THR A 200 -0.09 5.66 -19.38
N GLY A 201 -0.15 4.71 -18.43
CA GLY A 201 -0.84 4.89 -17.15
C GLY A 201 -2.35 4.69 -17.24
N THR A 202 -2.85 4.09 -18.31
CA THR A 202 -4.28 3.86 -18.52
C THR A 202 -4.70 2.53 -17.91
N THR A 203 -5.86 2.48 -17.25
CA THR A 203 -6.42 1.25 -16.72
C THR A 203 -6.91 0.34 -17.84
N SER A 204 -6.63 -0.96 -17.75
CA SER A 204 -6.86 -1.90 -18.86
C SER A 204 -7.75 -3.10 -18.51
N HIS A 205 -7.62 -3.64 -17.31
CA HIS A 205 -8.33 -4.85 -16.88
C HIS A 205 -8.66 -4.73 -15.40
N ALA A 206 -9.82 -5.21 -14.96
CA ALA A 206 -10.13 -5.29 -13.54
C ALA A 206 -10.44 -6.73 -13.13
N TYR A 207 -9.97 -7.11 -11.95
CA TYR A 207 -10.07 -8.44 -11.39
C TYR A 207 -10.60 -8.38 -9.97
N TYR A 208 -11.69 -9.12 -9.74
CA TYR A 208 -12.42 -9.15 -8.50
C TYR A 208 -12.91 -10.58 -8.23
N LYS A 209 -12.51 -11.15 -7.08
CA LYS A 209 -12.94 -12.49 -6.63
C LYS A 209 -12.78 -13.60 -7.68
N GLY A 210 -11.62 -13.64 -8.33
CA GLY A 210 -11.37 -14.69 -9.33
C GLY A 210 -11.99 -14.44 -10.70
N ARG A 211 -12.63 -13.28 -10.90
CA ARG A 211 -13.34 -12.95 -12.14
C ARG A 211 -12.91 -11.59 -12.66
N TYR A 212 -12.96 -11.45 -13.98
CA TYR A 212 -12.73 -10.17 -14.60
C TYR A 212 -14.02 -9.38 -14.69
N ILE A 213 -13.91 -8.10 -14.42
CA ILE A 213 -15.00 -7.14 -14.40
C ILE A 213 -14.57 -5.91 -15.21
N SER A 214 -15.54 -5.12 -15.65
CA SER A 214 -15.30 -3.83 -16.32
C SER A 214 -15.87 -2.64 -15.55
N TYR A 215 -16.77 -2.91 -14.60
CA TYR A 215 -17.41 -1.89 -13.79
C TYR A 215 -17.22 -2.21 -12.31
N HIS A 216 -17.06 -1.17 -11.49
CA HIS A 216 -17.00 -1.30 -10.05
C HIS A 216 -18.34 -1.85 -9.53
N PRO A 217 -18.35 -2.93 -8.72
CA PRO A 217 -19.58 -3.60 -8.30
C PRO A 217 -20.47 -2.73 -7.39
N GLU A 218 -19.88 -1.74 -6.70
CA GLU A 218 -20.60 -0.87 -5.76
C GLU A 218 -21.03 0.48 -6.37
N SER A 219 -20.16 1.18 -7.10
CA SER A 219 -20.47 2.49 -7.71
C SER A 219 -20.99 2.41 -9.14
N GLY A 220 -20.78 1.29 -9.84
CA GLY A 220 -21.13 1.15 -11.26
C GLY A 220 -20.21 1.92 -12.21
N CYS A 221 -19.17 2.61 -11.72
CA CYS A 221 -18.20 3.31 -12.56
C CYS A 221 -17.42 2.32 -13.44
N SER A 222 -17.12 2.70 -14.68
CA SER A 222 -16.17 1.96 -15.51
C SER A 222 -14.81 1.95 -14.83
N LEU A 223 -14.11 0.82 -14.88
CA LEU A 223 -12.74 0.65 -14.36
C LEU A 223 -11.70 0.66 -15.48
N ILE A 224 -12.14 0.72 -16.74
CA ILE A 224 -11.33 0.51 -17.94
C ILE A 224 -11.23 1.81 -18.74
N ASP A 225 -10.09 2.03 -19.39
CA ASP A 225 -9.79 3.19 -20.21
C ASP A 225 -9.74 4.53 -19.43
N HIS A 226 -9.35 4.46 -18.14
CA HIS A 226 -9.13 5.63 -17.30
C HIS A 226 -7.64 5.92 -17.12
N GLN A 227 -7.25 7.17 -17.36
CA GLN A 227 -5.88 7.62 -17.20
C GLN A 227 -5.60 7.92 -15.72
N ILE A 228 -4.59 7.28 -15.13
CA ILE A 228 -4.15 7.62 -13.77
C ILE A 228 -3.49 9.02 -13.79
N PRO A 229 -3.95 9.97 -12.96
CA PRO A 229 -3.34 11.29 -12.87
C PRO A 229 -1.88 11.22 -12.43
N MET A 230 -1.05 12.14 -12.95
CA MET A 230 0.37 12.25 -12.57
C MET A 230 1.17 10.94 -12.72
N TRP A 231 0.73 10.03 -13.59
CA TRP A 231 1.35 8.71 -13.76
C TRP A 231 2.85 8.77 -14.00
N LYS A 232 3.30 9.64 -14.92
CA LYS A 232 4.72 9.80 -15.24
C LYS A 232 5.56 10.22 -14.05
N GLU A 233 5.03 11.10 -13.21
CA GLU A 233 5.70 11.58 -12.00
C GLU A 233 5.76 10.48 -10.94
N LEU A 234 4.64 9.77 -10.73
CA LEU A 234 4.58 8.62 -9.83
C LEU A 234 5.60 7.53 -10.22
N VAL A 235 5.70 7.20 -11.51
CA VAL A 235 6.68 6.24 -12.04
C VAL A 235 8.11 6.77 -11.86
N SER A 236 8.36 8.06 -12.12
CA SER A 236 9.68 8.68 -11.92
C SER A 236 10.17 8.52 -10.48
N PHE A 237 9.32 8.82 -9.49
CA PHE A 237 9.66 8.58 -8.08
C PHE A 237 9.90 7.10 -7.79
N ALA A 238 9.06 6.21 -8.33
CA ALA A 238 9.21 4.77 -8.14
C ALA A 238 10.53 4.22 -8.71
N GLU A 239 10.94 4.70 -9.88
CA GLU A 239 12.21 4.37 -10.52
C GLU A 239 13.39 4.87 -9.69
N GLU A 240 13.30 6.09 -9.14
CA GLU A 240 14.32 6.63 -8.25
C GLU A 240 14.49 5.78 -6.98
N ILE A 241 13.38 5.37 -6.36
CA ILE A 241 13.35 4.44 -5.23
C ILE A 241 14.04 3.13 -5.62
N ALA A 242 13.66 2.52 -6.74
CA ALA A 242 14.21 1.23 -7.18
C ALA A 242 15.72 1.32 -7.49
N LYS A 243 16.17 2.43 -8.05
CA LYS A 243 17.58 2.71 -8.34
C LYS A 243 18.41 2.85 -7.07
N LYS A 244 17.95 3.67 -6.11
CA LYS A 244 18.67 3.96 -4.87
C LYS A 244 18.53 2.86 -3.81
N SER A 245 17.49 2.02 -3.91
CA SER A 245 17.26 0.94 -2.96
C SER A 245 18.28 -0.20 -3.13
N PRO A 246 18.77 -0.78 -2.02
CA PRO A 246 19.59 -1.99 -2.06
C PRO A 246 18.79 -3.24 -2.46
N LEU A 247 17.45 -3.19 -2.42
CA LEU A 247 16.58 -4.29 -2.79
C LEU A 247 16.32 -4.28 -4.30
N LYS A 248 16.62 -5.39 -4.97
CA LYS A 248 16.50 -5.58 -6.42
C LYS A 248 15.31 -6.46 -6.81
N PHE A 249 14.47 -6.86 -5.86
CA PHE A 249 13.11 -7.33 -6.12
C PHE A 249 12.19 -6.71 -5.09
N ILE A 250 11.37 -5.73 -5.51
CA ILE A 250 10.55 -4.93 -4.61
C ILE A 250 9.16 -4.68 -5.17
N GLY A 251 8.19 -4.64 -4.28
CA GLY A 251 6.92 -3.96 -4.50
C GLY A 251 6.95 -2.60 -3.83
N LEU A 252 6.48 -1.58 -4.52
CA LEU A 252 6.26 -0.25 -3.98
C LEU A 252 4.78 0.05 -4.01
N ASP A 253 4.28 0.59 -2.92
CA ASP A 253 2.89 1.02 -2.80
C ASP A 253 2.85 2.52 -2.66
N ALA A 254 2.14 3.17 -3.58
CA ALA A 254 1.89 4.60 -3.57
C ALA A 254 0.38 4.87 -3.59
N THR A 255 -0.03 6.10 -3.35
CA THR A 255 -1.39 6.58 -3.63
C THR A 255 -1.30 7.93 -4.31
N LEU A 256 -2.44 8.46 -4.74
CA LEU A 256 -2.55 9.87 -5.12
C LEU A 256 -3.34 10.59 -4.03
N ASP A 257 -2.67 11.52 -3.35
CA ASP A 257 -3.30 12.43 -2.41
C ASP A 257 -3.87 13.63 -3.19
N ARG A 258 -5.12 13.98 -2.92
CA ARG A 258 -5.89 15.04 -3.60
C ARG A 258 -5.14 16.36 -3.73
N ASN A 259 -4.30 16.71 -2.74
CA ASN A 259 -3.64 18.01 -2.67
C ASN A 259 -2.17 17.97 -3.10
N ARG A 260 -1.56 16.78 -3.19
CA ARG A 260 -0.10 16.62 -3.36
C ARG A 260 0.30 15.69 -4.49
N GLY A 261 -0.64 14.96 -5.07
CA GLY A 261 -0.34 13.95 -6.08
C GLY A 261 0.29 12.70 -5.47
N PRO A 262 1.32 12.11 -6.12
CA PRO A 262 1.92 10.86 -5.68
C PRO A 262 2.46 10.91 -4.25
N VAL A 263 2.10 9.93 -3.42
CA VAL A 263 2.61 9.74 -2.06
C VAL A 263 2.94 8.28 -1.84
N PHE A 264 4.16 7.96 -1.44
CA PHE A 264 4.59 6.58 -1.16
C PHE A 264 4.25 6.15 0.28
N ILE A 265 3.72 4.93 0.39
CA ILE A 265 3.14 4.38 1.62
C ILE A 265 4.04 3.31 2.23
N GLU A 266 4.44 2.32 1.43
CA GLU A 266 5.23 1.19 1.88
C GLU A 266 6.14 0.62 0.78
N MET A 267 7.17 -0.10 1.21
CA MET A 267 7.98 -0.96 0.36
C MET A 267 7.81 -2.41 0.82
N ASN A 268 7.88 -3.37 -0.10
CA ASN A 268 7.72 -4.78 0.20
C ASN A 268 8.80 -5.60 -0.50
N ALA A 269 9.61 -6.35 0.26
CA ALA A 269 10.64 -7.22 -0.31
C ALA A 269 10.07 -8.56 -0.85
N ARG A 270 8.78 -8.83 -0.65
CA ARG A 270 8.07 -10.05 -1.07
C ARG A 270 6.65 -9.72 -1.58
N PRO A 271 6.53 -8.88 -2.62
CA PRO A 271 5.22 -8.50 -3.14
C PRO A 271 4.39 -9.73 -3.57
N GLY A 272 3.08 -9.63 -3.40
CA GLY A 272 2.11 -10.60 -3.88
C GLY A 272 2.09 -10.68 -5.41
N LEU A 273 1.73 -11.84 -5.95
CA LEU A 273 1.76 -12.10 -7.39
C LEU A 273 0.39 -12.05 -8.07
N GLU A 274 -0.68 -11.72 -7.34
CA GLU A 274 -2.03 -11.50 -7.90
C GLU A 274 -2.05 -10.43 -8.99
N ILE A 275 -1.09 -9.51 -8.97
CA ILE A 275 -0.89 -8.51 -10.04
C ILE A 275 -0.75 -9.15 -11.44
N GLN A 276 -0.27 -10.40 -11.53
CA GLN A 276 -0.17 -11.12 -12.80
C GLN A 276 -1.54 -11.52 -13.34
N ASN A 277 -2.46 -11.91 -12.44
CA ASN A 277 -3.85 -12.18 -12.79
C ASN A 277 -4.53 -10.88 -13.21
N VAL A 278 -4.36 -9.82 -12.41
CA VAL A 278 -4.92 -8.50 -12.71
C VAL A 278 -4.51 -8.00 -14.10
N ASN A 279 -3.25 -8.20 -14.50
CA ASN A 279 -2.73 -7.72 -15.78
C ASN A 279 -2.81 -8.75 -16.93
N TYR A 280 -3.39 -9.94 -16.72
CA TYR A 280 -3.35 -11.05 -17.70
C TYR A 280 -1.94 -11.39 -18.23
N ARG A 281 -0.90 -11.08 -17.46
CA ARG A 281 0.49 -11.18 -17.91
C ARG A 281 1.42 -11.55 -16.75
N GLY A 282 2.36 -12.44 -17.04
CA GLY A 282 3.45 -12.75 -16.12
C GLY A 282 4.45 -11.59 -15.98
N ILE A 283 5.24 -11.60 -14.90
CA ILE A 283 6.25 -10.56 -14.61
C ILE A 283 7.70 -10.95 -14.90
N MET A 284 7.95 -12.16 -15.42
CA MET A 284 9.31 -12.65 -15.68
C MET A 284 9.96 -12.14 -16.97
N ASP A 285 9.32 -11.23 -17.70
CA ASP A 285 9.88 -10.68 -18.95
C ASP A 285 11.20 -9.95 -18.73
N GLU A 286 12.09 -9.97 -19.74
CA GLU A 286 13.49 -9.47 -19.73
C GLU A 286 13.63 -7.95 -19.55
#